data_AF-A9H7F6-F1
#
_entry.id   AF-A9H7F6-F1
#
_cell.length_a   1.000
_cell.length_b   1.000
_cell.length_c   1.000
_cell.angle_alpha   90.00
_cell.angle_beta   90.00
_cell.angle_gamma   90.00
#
_symmetry.space_group_name_H-M   'P 1'
#
loop_
_entity.id
_entity.type
_entity.pdbx_description
1 polymer ?
#
loop_
_entity_poly.entity_id
_entity_poly.type
_entity_poly.pdbx_seq_one_letter_code
_entity_poly.pdbx_strand_id
1 'polypeptide(L)'
;MESRAARLVQGGGGPALGLWQMEPATHDALWRMMGGDSAHADLETRVRRMTCSDIPRVRQMIGNLRYGCAMARVKYRFDPEALPDEKNPDALCAYWKRVYNTALGAGAVDAVHVAAFATAIAA
;
A
#
# COMPACT_ATOMS: atom_id res chain seq x y z
N MET A 1 -6.98 -8.38 4.64
CA MET A 1 -5.91 -7.44 5.05
C MET A 1 -4.57 -8.13 4.88
N GLU A 2 -3.67 -7.58 4.05
CA GLU A 2 -2.45 -8.24 3.50
C GLU A 2 -1.61 -9.02 4.53
N SER A 3 -1.22 -8.40 5.65
CA SER A 3 -0.37 -9.05 6.66
C SER A 3 -1.11 -9.48 7.93
N ARG A 4 -2.42 -9.19 8.02
CA ARG A 4 -3.21 -9.28 9.27
C ARG A 4 -2.58 -8.55 10.47
N ALA A 5 -1.78 -7.52 10.22
CA ALA A 5 -0.98 -6.85 11.25
C ALA A 5 0.05 -7.70 12.00
N ALA A 6 0.42 -8.85 11.45
CA ALA A 6 1.24 -9.84 12.14
C ALA A 6 2.60 -10.13 11.49
N ARG A 7 2.84 -9.69 10.24
CA ARG A 7 4.06 -10.08 9.50
C ARG A 7 4.75 -8.86 8.86
N LEU A 8 6.05 -8.74 9.09
CA LEU A 8 6.92 -7.67 8.59
C LEU A 8 7.79 -8.10 7.40
N VAL A 9 7.89 -9.41 7.15
CA VAL A 9 8.57 -10.01 6.00
C VAL A 9 7.70 -11.19 5.55
N GLN A 10 7.55 -11.37 4.24
CA GLN A 10 6.71 -12.43 3.69
C GLN A 10 7.27 -13.82 4.07
N GLY A 11 6.43 -14.66 4.68
CA GLY A 11 6.74 -16.06 4.97
C GLY A 11 6.70 -16.90 3.69
N GLY A 12 7.75 -16.84 2.89
CA GLY A 12 7.84 -17.52 1.60
C GLY A 12 8.97 -17.06 0.67
N GLY A 13 9.83 -16.14 1.10
CA GLY A 13 10.99 -15.67 0.33
C GLY A 13 10.71 -14.54 -0.66
N GLY A 14 9.47 -14.05 -0.73
CA GLY A 14 9.11 -12.87 -1.53
C GLY A 14 9.70 -11.58 -0.93
N PRO A 15 10.00 -10.56 -1.76
CA PRO A 15 10.72 -9.36 -1.33
C PRO A 15 9.81 -8.34 -0.60
N ALA A 16 8.52 -8.64 -0.41
CA ALA A 16 7.54 -7.73 0.18
C ALA A 16 7.88 -7.39 1.64
N LEU A 17 7.90 -6.10 1.94
CA LEU A 17 8.36 -5.56 3.22
C LEU A 17 7.24 -4.89 4.02
N GLY A 18 7.33 -5.04 5.34
CA GLY A 18 6.53 -4.31 6.30
C GLY A 18 5.08 -4.72 6.38
N LEU A 19 4.33 -3.97 7.18
CA LEU A 19 2.92 -4.23 7.48
C LEU A 19 2.04 -4.27 6.22
N TRP A 20 2.33 -3.43 5.24
CA TRP A 20 1.57 -3.37 3.99
C TRP A 20 2.08 -4.33 2.91
N GLN A 21 3.13 -5.11 3.19
CA GLN A 21 3.72 -6.08 2.25
C GLN A 21 3.99 -5.46 0.86
N MET A 22 4.61 -4.27 0.84
CA MET A 22 4.96 -3.60 -0.42
C MET A 22 6.29 -4.13 -0.95
N GLU A 23 6.31 -4.48 -2.24
CA GLU A 23 7.54 -4.88 -2.92
C GLU A 23 8.48 -3.68 -3.19
N PRO A 24 9.81 -3.86 -3.06
CA PRO A 24 10.83 -2.84 -3.39
C PRO A 24 10.67 -2.21 -4.77
N ALA A 25 10.35 -3.00 -5.79
CA ALA A 25 10.16 -2.50 -7.15
C ALA A 25 8.97 -1.53 -7.24
N THR A 26 7.85 -1.86 -6.57
CA THR A 26 6.67 -0.98 -6.48
C THR A 26 7.02 0.32 -5.74
N HIS A 27 7.74 0.21 -4.62
CA HIS A 27 8.22 1.37 -3.88
C HIS A 27 9.06 2.32 -4.75
N ASP A 28 10.02 1.79 -5.51
CA ASP A 28 10.89 2.61 -6.34
C ASP A 28 10.16 3.23 -7.53
N ALA A 29 9.19 2.52 -8.11
CA ALA A 29 8.30 3.05 -9.13
C ALA A 29 7.48 4.24 -8.62
N LEU A 30 6.93 4.15 -7.41
CA LEU A 30 6.16 5.24 -6.78
C LEU A 30 7.02 6.49 -6.56
N TRP A 31 8.29 6.33 -6.16
CA TRP A 31 9.22 7.47 -6.06
C TRP A 31 9.50 8.12 -7.40
N ARG A 32 9.67 7.33 -8.47
CA ARG A 32 9.85 7.85 -9.83
C ARG A 32 8.62 8.60 -10.32
N MET A 33 7.41 8.09 -10.06
CA MET A 33 6.17 8.77 -10.43
C MET A 33 6.00 10.10 -9.67
N MET A 34 6.32 10.15 -8.37
CA MET A 34 6.28 11.40 -7.61
C MET A 34 7.30 12.43 -8.08
N GLY A 35 8.54 12.01 -8.38
CA GLY A 35 9.60 12.93 -8.80
C GLY A 35 9.63 13.24 -10.29
N GLY A 36 8.86 12.52 -11.10
CA GLY A 36 8.79 12.69 -12.56
C GLY A 36 7.86 13.81 -13.02
N ASP A 37 7.01 14.33 -12.13
CA ASP A 37 6.06 15.40 -12.43
C ASP A 37 6.02 16.45 -11.31
N SER A 38 6.29 17.70 -11.68
CA SER A 38 6.22 18.86 -10.77
C SER A 38 4.85 19.04 -10.10
N ALA A 39 3.76 18.54 -10.71
CA ALA A 39 2.42 18.51 -10.11
C ALA A 39 2.36 17.65 -8.83
N HIS A 40 3.38 16.82 -8.58
CA HIS A 40 3.47 15.95 -7.40
C HIS A 40 4.54 16.40 -6.40
N ALA A 41 5.20 17.54 -6.61
CA ALA A 41 6.30 18.00 -5.76
C ALA A 41 5.93 18.17 -4.27
N ASP A 42 4.72 18.65 -3.98
CA ASP A 42 4.22 18.75 -2.60
C ASP A 42 3.99 17.36 -1.98
N LEU A 43 3.42 16.41 -2.74
CA LEU A 43 3.25 15.03 -2.29
C LEU A 43 4.61 14.38 -2.00
N GLU A 44 5.55 14.51 -2.93
CA GLU A 44 6.91 14.00 -2.80
C GLU A 44 7.58 14.55 -1.54
N THR A 45 7.49 15.87 -1.32
CA THR A 45 8.05 16.55 -0.15
C THR A 45 7.44 16.03 1.15
N ARG A 46 6.12 15.87 1.21
CA ARG A 46 5.42 15.36 2.40
C ARG A 46 5.83 13.92 2.72
N VAL A 47 5.90 13.05 1.72
CA VAL A 47 6.33 11.65 1.90
C VAL A 47 7.79 11.59 2.32
N ARG A 48 8.66 12.41 1.72
CA ARG A 48 10.09 12.50 2.06
C ARG A 48 10.32 12.90 3.52
N ARG A 49 9.53 13.81 4.07
CA ARG A 49 9.58 14.22 5.49
C ARG A 49 9.21 13.10 6.47
N MET A 50 8.61 12.00 6.00
CA MET A 50 8.32 10.83 6.82
C MET A 50 9.47 9.82 6.83
N THR A 51 10.54 10.06 6.06
CA THR A 51 11.72 9.19 5.99
C THR A 51 12.82 9.64 6.95
N CYS A 52 13.68 8.71 7.35
CA CYS A 52 14.94 8.98 8.02
C CYS A 52 16.12 8.93 7.03
N SER A 53 17.18 9.71 7.25
CA SER A 53 18.33 9.81 6.32
C SER A 53 19.38 8.70 6.49
N ASP A 54 19.43 8.07 7.66
CA ASP A 54 20.40 7.05 8.07
C ASP A 54 20.05 5.63 7.60
N ILE A 55 18.78 5.39 7.23
CA ILE A 55 18.27 4.10 6.77
C ILE A 55 17.80 4.21 5.31
N PRO A 56 18.17 3.29 4.41
CA PRO A 56 17.63 3.26 3.05
C PRO A 56 16.09 3.23 3.06
N ARG A 57 15.46 4.11 2.28
CA ARG A 57 13.98 4.28 2.25
C ARG A 57 13.21 2.96 2.13
N VAL A 58 13.65 2.08 1.24
CA VAL A 58 13.02 0.76 1.04
C VAL A 58 12.98 -0.09 2.31
N ARG A 59 14.04 -0.06 3.13
CA ARG A 59 14.10 -0.79 4.41
C ARG A 59 13.23 -0.16 5.49
N GLN A 60 12.97 1.14 5.40
CA GLN A 60 12.08 1.82 6.33
C GLN A 60 10.64 1.31 6.24
N MET A 61 10.21 0.69 5.14
CA MET A 61 8.88 0.06 5.05
C MET A 61 8.65 -1.01 6.13
N ILE A 62 9.72 -1.63 6.66
CA ILE A 62 9.65 -2.68 7.68
C ILE A 62 9.25 -2.11 9.06
N GLY A 63 9.86 -1.01 9.48
CA GLY A 63 9.73 -0.49 10.86
C GLY A 63 9.16 0.92 10.98
N ASN A 64 9.21 1.74 9.93
CA ASN A 64 8.62 3.07 9.91
C ASN A 64 7.18 2.98 9.42
N LEU A 65 6.26 2.71 10.35
CA LEU A 65 4.84 2.50 10.03
C LEU A 65 4.20 3.72 9.38
N ARG A 66 4.58 4.93 9.80
CA ARG A 66 4.10 6.18 9.19
C ARG A 66 4.48 6.23 7.70
N TYR A 67 5.73 5.91 7.38
CA TYR A 67 6.21 5.88 6.01
C TYR A 67 5.58 4.76 5.17
N GLY A 68 5.49 3.54 5.72
CA GLY A 68 4.83 2.41 5.05
C GLY A 68 3.37 2.71 4.69
N CYS A 69 2.63 3.34 5.62
CA CYS A 69 1.25 3.77 5.39
C CYS A 69 1.17 4.81 4.26
N ALA A 70 2.06 5.81 4.29
CA ALA A 70 2.10 6.83 3.26
C ALA A 70 2.35 6.23 1.87
N MET A 71 3.32 5.31 1.74
CA MET A 71 3.59 4.62 0.47
C MET A 71 2.39 3.80 0.00
N ALA A 72 1.70 3.11 0.92
CA ALA A 72 0.49 2.37 0.58
C ALA A 72 -0.62 3.30 0.05
N ARG A 73 -0.79 4.48 0.63
CA ARG A 73 -1.77 5.48 0.15
C ARG A 73 -1.38 6.08 -1.19
N VAL A 74 -0.08 6.33 -1.40
CA VAL A 74 0.46 6.83 -2.68
C VAL A 74 0.17 5.83 -3.81
N LYS A 75 0.26 4.51 -3.56
CA LYS A 75 -0.08 3.48 -4.56
C LYS A 75 -1.50 3.64 -5.09
N TYR A 76 -2.47 3.85 -4.21
CA TYR A 76 -3.86 4.11 -4.62
C TYR A 76 -4.02 5.48 -5.30
N ARG A 77 -3.26 6.50 -4.90
CA ARG A 77 -3.37 7.85 -5.50
C ARG A 77 -2.95 7.89 -6.97
N PHE A 78 -2.03 7.02 -7.37
CA PHE A 78 -1.58 6.93 -8.76
C PHE A 78 -2.45 6.02 -9.64
N ASP A 79 -3.46 5.37 -9.06
CA ASP A 79 -4.45 4.68 -9.86
C ASP A 79 -5.41 5.71 -10.51
N PRO A 80 -5.66 5.62 -11.82
CA PRO A 80 -6.49 6.60 -12.52
C PRO A 80 -8.00 6.42 -12.27
N GLU A 81 -8.44 5.26 -11.73
CA GLU A 81 -9.85 5.05 -11.42
C GLU A 81 -10.23 5.75 -10.12
N ALA A 82 -11.47 6.24 -10.07
CA ALA A 82 -12.02 6.85 -8.87
C ALA A 82 -12.06 5.83 -7.72
N LEU A 83 -11.86 6.33 -6.48
CA LEU A 83 -12.07 5.50 -5.30
C LEU A 83 -13.53 5.03 -5.25
N PRO A 84 -13.77 3.75 -4.93
CA PRO A 84 -15.13 3.25 -4.73
C PRO A 84 -15.76 3.89 -3.49
N ASP A 85 -17.07 3.73 -3.34
CA ASP A 85 -17.81 4.13 -2.15
C ASP A 85 -17.17 3.52 -0.89
N GLU A 86 -16.83 4.37 0.07
CA GLU A 86 -16.21 4.01 1.34
C GLU A 86 -17.09 3.10 2.21
N LYS A 87 -18.40 3.06 1.95
CA LYS A 87 -19.36 2.21 2.66
C LYS A 87 -19.65 0.89 1.96
N ASN A 88 -19.02 0.64 0.80
CA ASN A 88 -19.21 -0.58 0.02
C ASN A 88 -18.03 -1.54 0.18
N PRO A 89 -18.12 -2.54 1.08
CA PRO A 89 -17.01 -3.46 1.36
C PRO A 89 -16.62 -4.32 0.14
N ASP A 90 -17.57 -4.71 -0.70
CA ASP A 90 -17.30 -5.47 -1.93
C ASP A 90 -16.49 -4.66 -2.92
N ALA A 91 -16.89 -3.41 -3.15
CA ALA A 91 -16.19 -2.50 -4.06
C ALA A 91 -14.78 -2.18 -3.57
N LEU A 92 -14.60 -1.95 -2.27
CA LEU A 92 -13.29 -1.74 -1.67
C LEU A 92 -12.39 -2.99 -1.76
N CYS A 93 -12.96 -4.18 -1.58
CA CYS A 93 -12.23 -5.44 -1.71
C CYS A 93 -11.76 -5.67 -3.16
N ALA A 94 -12.65 -5.45 -4.13
CA ALA A 94 -12.31 -5.54 -5.55
C ALA A 94 -11.23 -4.53 -5.94
N TYR A 95 -11.34 -3.29 -5.46
CA TYR A 95 -10.37 -2.23 -5.71
C TYR A 95 -9.00 -2.55 -5.10
N TRP A 96 -8.95 -3.04 -3.85
CA TRP A 96 -7.72 -3.52 -3.23
C TRP A 96 -7.09 -4.66 -4.03
N LYS A 97 -7.88 -5.64 -4.49
CA LYS A 97 -7.38 -6.76 -5.30
C LYS A 97 -6.77 -6.26 -6.62
N ARG A 98 -7.45 -5.34 -7.32
CA ARG A 98 -6.99 -4.79 -8.60
C ARG A 98 -5.71 -3.95 -8.43
N VAL A 99 -5.72 -2.99 -7.50
CA VAL A 99 -4.66 -1.98 -7.40
C VAL A 99 -3.50 -2.44 -6.54
N TYR A 100 -3.78 -3.04 -5.38
CA TYR A 100 -2.76 -3.30 -4.38
C TYR A 100 -2.20 -4.70 -4.44
N ASN A 101 -3.06 -5.73 -4.39
CA ASN A 101 -2.65 -7.12 -4.41
C ASN A 101 -2.25 -7.60 -5.81
N THR A 102 -2.81 -6.97 -6.86
CA THR A 102 -2.71 -7.34 -8.28
C THR A 102 -3.30 -8.71 -8.61
N ALA A 103 -3.47 -9.02 -9.90
CA ALA A 103 -4.05 -10.29 -10.35
C ALA A 103 -3.25 -11.52 -9.85
N LEU A 104 -1.93 -11.42 -9.78
CA LEU A 104 -1.03 -12.51 -9.36
C LEU A 104 -0.87 -12.64 -7.84
N GLY A 105 -1.34 -11.65 -7.06
CA GLY A 105 -1.27 -11.72 -5.61
C GLY A 105 -2.18 -12.81 -5.04
N ALA A 106 -1.84 -13.32 -3.85
CA ALA A 106 -2.59 -14.40 -3.19
C ALA A 106 -3.95 -13.97 -2.62
N GLY A 107 -4.27 -12.67 -2.63
CA GLY A 107 -5.54 -12.15 -2.17
C GLY A 107 -6.67 -12.52 -3.12
N ALA A 108 -7.91 -12.60 -2.62
CA ALA A 108 -9.09 -12.88 -3.41
C ALA A 108 -10.23 -11.93 -3.05
N VAL A 109 -11.16 -11.75 -3.99
CA VAL A 109 -12.45 -11.10 -3.72
C VAL A 109 -13.43 -12.19 -3.32
N ASP A 110 -13.38 -12.57 -2.05
CA ASP A 110 -14.23 -13.62 -1.46
C ASP A 110 -14.90 -13.12 -0.17
N ALA A 111 -15.82 -13.92 0.36
CA ALA A 111 -16.58 -13.56 1.56
C ALA A 111 -15.69 -13.25 2.77
N VAL A 112 -14.53 -13.90 2.89
CA VAL A 112 -13.60 -13.67 4.02
C VAL A 112 -12.95 -12.30 3.91
N HIS A 113 -12.51 -11.93 2.71
CA HIS A 113 -11.87 -10.64 2.46
C HIS A 113 -12.88 -9.49 2.52
N VAL A 114 -14.07 -9.65 1.94
CA VAL A 114 -15.16 -8.67 2.01
C VAL A 114 -15.57 -8.42 3.47
N ALA A 115 -15.71 -9.48 4.28
CA ALA A 115 -16.02 -9.34 5.70
C ALA A 115 -14.96 -8.56 6.49
N ALA A 116 -13.68 -8.67 6.09
CA ALA A 116 -12.61 -7.86 6.69
C ALA A 116 -12.76 -6.37 6.37
N PHE A 117 -13.20 -6.01 5.16
CA PHE A 117 -13.53 -4.62 4.82
C PHE A 117 -14.76 -4.12 5.56
N ALA A 118 -15.82 -4.94 5.65
CA ALA A 118 -17.02 -4.58 6.41
C ALA A 118 -16.71 -4.32 7.89
N THR A 119 -15.83 -5.13 8.49
CA THR A 119 -15.38 -4.93 9.87
C THR A 119 -14.60 -3.63 10.03
N ALA A 120 -13.73 -3.30 9.07
CA ALA A 120 -12.96 -2.06 9.09
C ALA A 120 -13.83 -0.81 8.90
N ILE A 121 -14.93 -0.90 8.15
CA ILE A 121 -15.90 0.19 7.98
C ILE A 121 -16.68 0.45 9.28
N ALA A 122 -16.93 -0.59 10.08
CA ALA A 122 -17.73 -0.51 11.29
C ALA A 122 -16.93 -0.16 12.57
N ALA A 123 -15.60 -0.08 12.48
CA ALA A 123 -14.70 0.23 13.59
C ALA A 123 -14.46 1.74 13.76
#